data_AF-A0A391N6M3-F1
#
_entry.id   AF-A0A391N6M3-F1
#
_cell.length_a   1.000
_cell.length_b   1.000
_cell.length_c   1.000
_cell.angle_alpha   90.00
_cell.angle_beta   90.00
_cell.angle_gamma   90.00
#
_symmetry.space_group_name_H-M   'P 1'
#
loop_
_entity.id
_entity.type
_entity.pdbx_description
1 polymer ?
#
loop_
_entity_poly.entity_id
_entity_poly.type
_entity_poly.pdbx_seq_one_letter_code
_entity_poly.pdbx_strand_id
1 'polypeptide(L)'
;MLFLDNQHRLIRYVELFRGTIDSASVYPREVVKEALKLNAAAVILSHNHPSGSPEPSQADRTLTKRLTDALALVDVRTLDHIIVAAHERVSLAELGLM
;
A
#
# COMPACT_ATOMS: atom_id res chain seq x y z
N MET A 1 1.81 -4.24 -4.28
CA MET A 1 1.86 -2.76 -4.44
C MET A 1 1.71 -2.43 -5.91
N LEU A 2 0.83 -1.50 -6.24
CA LEU A 2 0.59 -1.04 -7.60
C LEU A 2 1.26 0.31 -7.78
N PHE A 3 2.06 0.47 -8.83
CA PHE A 3 2.71 1.73 -9.19
C PHE A 3 2.04 2.30 -10.43
N LEU A 4 1.65 3.57 -10.37
CA LEU A 4 0.83 4.21 -11.38
C LEU A 4 1.48 5.47 -11.93
N ASP A 5 1.15 5.80 -13.17
CA ASP A 5 1.54 7.06 -13.78
C ASP A 5 0.60 8.21 -13.35
N ASN A 6 0.84 9.42 -13.87
CA ASN A 6 0.07 10.61 -13.50
C ASN A 6 -1.39 10.58 -13.98
N GLN A 7 -1.75 9.66 -14.88
CA GLN A 7 -3.12 9.40 -15.33
C GLN A 7 -3.74 8.20 -14.60
N HIS A 8 -3.11 7.74 -13.53
CA HIS A 8 -3.51 6.58 -12.73
C HIS A 8 -3.58 5.28 -13.55
N ARG A 9 -2.75 5.17 -14.60
CA ARG A 9 -2.59 3.92 -15.35
C ARG A 9 -1.52 3.08 -14.67
N LEU A 10 -1.76 1.77 -14.56
CA LEU A 10 -0.81 0.84 -13.96
C LEU A 10 0.48 0.79 -14.79
N ILE A 11 1.59 1.20 -14.19
CA ILE A 11 2.93 0.99 -14.74
C ILE A 11 3.34 -0.45 -14.45
N ARG A 12 3.26 -0.86 -13.18
CA ARG A 12 3.69 -2.18 -12.72
C ARG A 12 3.06 -2.55 -11.38
N TYR A 13 2.78 -3.84 -11.21
CA TYR A 13 2.56 -4.46 -9.91
C TYR A 13 3.87 -5.08 -9.40
N VAL A 14 4.21 -4.81 -8.14
CA VAL A 14 5.35 -5.43 -7.46
C VAL A 14 4.91 -5.95 -6.09
N GLU A 15 5.21 -7.21 -5.83
CA GLU A 15 5.15 -7.81 -4.50
C GLU A 15 6.44 -7.46 -3.74
N LEU A 16 6.43 -6.32 -3.05
CA LEU A 16 7.62 -5.81 -2.35
C LEU A 16 7.94 -6.56 -1.06
N PHE A 17 6.93 -7.11 -0.42
CA PHE A 17 7.06 -7.76 0.87
C PHE A 17 6.21 -9.02 0.86
N ARG A 18 6.79 -10.09 1.38
CA ARG A 18 6.09 -11.32 1.66
C ARG A 18 6.19 -11.55 3.16
N GLY A 19 5.05 -11.55 3.84
CA GLY A 19 4.99 -11.83 5.27
C GLY A 19 5.34 -13.27 5.59
N THR A 20 5.60 -13.51 6.88
CA THR A 20 5.49 -14.84 7.47
C THR A 20 4.07 -15.03 8.01
N ILE A 21 3.86 -16.09 8.80
CA ILE A 21 2.57 -16.33 9.47
C ILE A 21 2.23 -15.19 10.45
N ASP A 22 3.24 -14.58 11.09
CA ASP A 22 3.03 -13.67 12.23
C ASP A 22 3.34 -12.20 11.90
N SER A 23 4.11 -11.89 10.85
CA SER A 23 4.38 -10.50 10.47
C SER A 23 4.96 -10.35 9.06
N ALA A 24 4.77 -9.17 8.47
CA ALA A 24 5.54 -8.69 7.32
C ALA A 24 6.27 -7.41 7.71
N SER A 25 7.60 -7.43 7.65
CA SER A 25 8.38 -6.20 7.83
C SER A 25 8.33 -5.36 6.56
N VAL A 26 7.62 -4.24 6.61
CA VAL A 26 7.50 -3.29 5.50
C VAL A 26 8.42 -2.10 5.75
N TYR A 27 9.33 -1.84 4.81
CA TYR A 27 10.32 -0.77 4.92
C TYR A 27 10.01 0.37 3.93
N PRO A 28 9.69 1.59 4.40
CA PRO A 28 9.39 2.72 3.52
C PRO A 28 10.49 3.01 2.49
N ARG A 29 11.76 2.82 2.85
CA ARG A 29 12.90 3.03 1.93
C ARG A 29 12.83 2.17 0.67
N GLU A 30 12.38 0.91 0.77
CA GLU A 30 12.29 0.02 -0.38
C GLU A 30 11.10 0.38 -1.27
N VAL A 31 10.00 0.84 -0.65
CA VAL A 31 8.81 1.37 -1.35
C VAL A 31 9.17 2.62 -2.14
N VAL A 32 9.82 3.60 -1.49
CA VAL A 32 10.27 4.86 -2.13
C VAL A 32 11.25 4.57 -3.26
N LYS A 33 12.22 3.68 -3.04
CA LYS A 33 13.20 3.28 -4.05
C LYS A 33 12.53 2.69 -5.29
N GLU A 34 11.56 1.79 -5.14
CA GLU A 34 10.87 1.19 -6.29
C GLU A 34 9.94 2.21 -6.98
N ALA A 35 9.29 3.10 -6.23
CA ALA A 35 8.48 4.19 -6.79
C ALA A 35 9.31 5.09 -7.71
N LEU A 36 10.46 5.55 -7.22
CA LEU A 36 11.38 6.40 -7.99
C LEU A 36 11.96 5.66 -9.20
N LYS A 37 12.37 4.40 -9.04
CA LYS A 37 12.88 3.57 -10.13
C LYS A 37 11.87 3.38 -11.25
N LEU A 38 10.58 3.28 -10.92
CA LEU A 38 9.49 3.13 -11.88
C LEU A 38 8.94 4.46 -12.41
N ASN A 39 9.46 5.60 -11.94
CA ASN A 39 8.90 6.93 -12.19
C ASN A 39 7.39 7.00 -11.88
N ALA A 40 6.98 6.35 -10.80
CA ALA A 40 5.58 6.33 -10.38
C ALA A 40 5.17 7.71 -9.87
N ALA A 41 4.03 8.21 -10.33
CA ALA A 41 3.41 9.43 -9.79
C ALA A 41 2.48 9.11 -8.61
N ALA A 42 2.02 7.87 -8.53
CA ALA A 42 1.13 7.41 -7.48
C ALA A 42 1.28 5.92 -7.19
N VAL A 43 0.81 5.48 -6.03
CA VAL A 43 0.77 4.08 -5.61
C VAL A 43 -0.57 3.69 -4.99
N ILE A 44 -0.90 2.41 -5.07
CA ILE A 44 -1.92 1.75 -4.25
C ILE A 44 -1.25 0.61 -3.48
N LEU A 45 -1.44 0.61 -2.16
CA LEU A 45 -1.01 -0.47 -1.29
C LEU A 45 -2.06 -1.56 -1.31
N SER A 46 -1.62 -2.80 -1.22
CA SER A 46 -2.52 -3.95 -1.11
C SER A 46 -1.86 -5.04 -0.28
N HIS A 47 -2.56 -5.54 0.73
CA HIS A 47 -2.15 -6.78 1.42
C HIS A 47 -3.36 -7.65 1.72
N ASN A 48 -3.07 -8.93 1.92
CA ASN A 48 -4.06 -9.94 2.26
C ASN A 48 -4.15 -10.12 3.78
N HIS A 49 -5.38 -10.30 4.29
CA HIS A 49 -5.63 -10.79 5.64
C HIS A 49 -5.97 -12.30 5.59
N PRO A 50 -5.04 -13.19 5.98
CA PRO A 50 -5.31 -14.64 5.99
C PRO A 50 -6.42 -15.04 6.96
N SER A 51 -6.69 -14.22 7.98
CA SER A 51 -7.79 -14.40 8.94
C SER A 51 -9.18 -14.31 8.32
N GLY A 52 -9.31 -13.73 7.12
CA GLY A 52 -10.59 -13.50 6.45
C GLY A 52 -11.36 -12.27 6.91
N SER A 53 -10.89 -11.53 7.93
CA SER A 53 -11.50 -10.26 8.33
C SER A 53 -10.95 -9.09 7.48
N PRO A 54 -11.80 -8.28 6.84
CA PRO A 54 -11.35 -7.11 6.08
C PRO A 54 -11.12 -5.87 6.94
N GLU A 55 -11.36 -5.94 8.25
CA GLU A 55 -11.24 -4.78 9.15
C GLU A 55 -9.78 -4.31 9.29
N PRO A 56 -9.46 -3.03 9.03
CA PRO A 56 -8.11 -2.51 9.18
C PRO A 56 -7.66 -2.46 10.65
N SER A 57 -6.57 -3.16 10.96
CA SER A 57 -5.93 -3.12 12.27
C SER A 57 -5.24 -1.77 12.54
N GLN A 58 -4.85 -1.53 13.80
CA GLN A 58 -4.03 -0.37 14.15
C GLN A 58 -2.64 -0.41 13.49
N ALA A 59 -2.10 -1.62 13.26
CA ALA A 59 -0.85 -1.80 12.55
C ALA A 59 -0.99 -1.38 11.07
N ASP A 60 -2.10 -1.74 10.42
CA ASP A 60 -2.38 -1.33 9.04
C ASP A 60 -2.45 0.19 8.91
N ARG A 61 -3.18 0.85 9.81
CA ARG A 61 -3.32 2.32 9.83
C ARG A 61 -1.98 3.02 10.04
N THR A 62 -1.19 2.53 10.99
CA THR A 62 0.14 3.07 11.29
C THR A 62 1.09 2.90 10.11
N LEU A 63 1.07 1.71 9.47
CA LEU A 63 1.86 1.43 8.29
C LEU A 63 1.46 2.33 7.12
N THR A 64 0.16 2.44 6.86
CA THR A 64 -0.42 3.30 5.81
C THR A 64 0.08 4.72 5.97
N LYS A 65 -0.11 5.30 7.16
CA LYS A 65 0.33 6.66 7.46
C LYS A 65 1.83 6.83 7.22
N ARG A 66 2.65 5.92 7.74
CA ARG A 66 4.11 5.98 7.59
C ARG A 66 4.55 5.93 6.12
N LEU A 67 3.89 5.13 5.30
CA LEU A 67 4.19 5.03 3.87
C LEU A 67 3.70 6.25 3.10
N THR A 68 2.50 6.74 3.40
CA THR A 68 1.97 7.99 2.83
C THR A 68 2.91 9.16 3.11
N ASP A 69 3.32 9.34 4.38
CA ASP A 69 4.23 10.42 4.77
C ASP A 69 5.59 10.31 4.06
N ALA A 70 6.14 9.10 3.92
CA ALA A 70 7.43 8.88 3.27
C ALA A 70 7.39 9.12 1.74
N LEU A 71 6.31 8.70 1.07
CA LEU A 71 6.13 8.88 -0.36
C LEU A 71 5.82 10.34 -0.73
N ALA A 72 5.12 11.06 0.15
CA ALA A 72 4.85 12.49 -0.03
C ALA A 72 6.14 13.34 -0.09
N LEU A 73 7.21 12.92 0.59
CA LEU A 73 8.51 13.62 0.53
C LEU A 73 9.19 13.57 -0.84
N VAL A 74 8.72 12.69 -1.74
CA VAL A 74 9.25 12.53 -3.10
C VAL A 74 8.15 12.69 -4.15
N ASP A 75 7.09 13.43 -3.82
CA ASP A 75 5.96 13.76 -4.71
C ASP A 75 5.21 12.54 -5.29
N VAL A 76 5.23 11.40 -4.59
CA VAL A 76 4.46 10.21 -4.96
C VAL A 76 3.20 10.12 -4.11
N ARG A 77 2.04 10.16 -4.75
CA ARG A 77 0.74 10.09 -4.05
C ARG A 77 0.41 8.67 -3.63
N THR A 78 -0.10 8.50 -2.41
CA THR A 78 -0.71 7.23 -2.00
C THR A 78 -2.22 7.34 -2.18
N LEU A 79 -2.78 6.66 -3.19
CA LEU A 79 -4.19 6.81 -3.55
C LEU A 79 -5.11 6.00 -2.66
N ASP A 80 -4.65 4.81 -2.25
CA ASP A 80 -5.43 3.93 -1.40
C ASP A 80 -4.55 2.86 -0.75
N HIS A 81 -5.11 2.23 0.27
CA HIS A 81 -4.66 0.99 0.84
C HIS A 81 -5.82 -0.01 0.86
N ILE A 82 -5.69 -1.07 0.06
CA ILE A 82 -6.72 -2.09 -0.11
C ILE A 82 -6.36 -3.33 0.72
N ILE A 83 -7.21 -3.66 1.69
CA ILE A 83 -7.14 -4.92 2.43
C ILE A 83 -8.01 -5.94 1.70
N VAL A 84 -7.43 -7.08 1.33
CA VAL A 84 -8.13 -8.19 0.68
C VAL A 84 -8.29 -9.33 1.69
N ALA A 85 -9.52 -9.73 1.99
CA ALA A 85 -9.81 -10.75 2.98
C ALA A 85 -10.88 -11.72 2.47
N ALA A 86 -10.48 -12.96 2.17
CA ALA A 86 -11.35 -13.98 1.58
C ALA A 86 -12.16 -13.48 0.36
N HIS A 87 -13.47 -13.24 0.52
CA HIS A 87 -14.37 -12.76 -0.53
C HIS A 87 -14.66 -11.26 -0.46
N GLU A 88 -14.07 -10.55 0.49
CA GLU A 88 -14.29 -9.14 0.74
C GLU A 88 -13.01 -8.33 0.53
N ARG A 89 -13.21 -7.03 0.30
CA ARG A 89 -12.14 -6.05 0.19
C ARG A 89 -12.57 -4.76 0.87
N VAL A 90 -11.64 -4.12 1.55
CA VAL A 90 -11.84 -2.81 2.18
C VAL A 90 -10.82 -1.84 1.64
N SER A 91 -11.29 -0.67 1.23
CA SER A 91 -10.46 0.49 0.90
C SER A 91 -10.38 1.38 2.14
N LEU A 92 -9.16 1.69 2.60
CA LEU A 92 -9.00 2.64 3.70
C LEU A 92 -9.42 4.05 3.28
N ALA A 93 -9.26 4.41 2.00
CA ALA A 93 -9.74 5.68 1.47
C ALA A 93 -11.27 5.80 1.50
N GLU A 94 -12.00 4.77 1.07
CA GLU A 94 -13.48 4.74 1.14
C GLU A 94 -14.01 4.82 2.59
N LEU A 95 -13.23 4.32 3.56
CA LEU A 95 -13.54 4.39 4.98
C LEU A 95 -13.12 5.73 5.65
N GLY A 96 -12.48 6.65 4.93
CA GLY A 96 -12.02 7.93 5.48
C GLY A 96 -10.84 7.80 6.46
N LEU A 97 -9.96 6.83 6.24
CA LEU A 97 -8.87 6.46 7.16
C LEU A 97 -7.47 6.88 6.67
N MET A 98 -7.40 7.66 5.59
CA MET A 98 -6.16 8.12 4.93
C MET A 98 -6.14 9.63 4.78
#